data_AF-A0A960RQL8-F1
#
_entry.id   AF-A0A960RQL8-F1
#
_cell.length_a   1.000
_cell.length_b   1.000
_cell.length_c   1.000
_cell.angle_alpha   90.00
_cell.angle_beta   90.00
_cell.angle_gamma   90.00
#
_symmetry.space_group_name_H-M   'P 1'
#
loop_
_entity.id
_entity.type
_entity.pdbx_description
1 polymer ?
#
loop_
_entity_poly.entity_id
_entity_poly.type
_entity_poly.pdbx_seq_one_letter_code
_entity_poly.pdbx_strand_id
1 'polypeptide(L)'
;MALRWSVSSVFSKWWWVIAFLSICYLLYLQSVKEKRVLISSLEERIETLEQEKEAFVQEQEELSLRIDSEQDPAYVEMTLMKELGVVPEGQEKVIFDK
;
A
#
# COMPACT_ATOMS: atom_id res chain seq x y z
N MET A 1 18.71 -22.84 -55.55
CA MET A 1 17.26 -23.08 -55.69
C MET A 1 16.77 -24.36 -55.00
N ALA A 2 17.61 -25.38 -54.74
CA ALA A 2 17.22 -26.64 -54.09
C ALA A 2 16.86 -26.54 -52.59
N LEU A 3 17.44 -25.58 -51.84
CA LEU A 3 17.11 -25.41 -50.42
C LEU A 3 15.63 -25.07 -50.15
N ARG A 4 14.94 -24.40 -51.08
CA ARG A 4 13.55 -23.97 -50.88
C ARG A 4 12.54 -25.13 -50.90
N TRP A 5 12.89 -26.24 -51.54
CA TRP A 5 12.02 -27.44 -51.68
C TRP A 5 12.16 -28.42 -50.50
N SER A 6 13.32 -28.49 -49.86
CA SER A 6 13.49 -29.28 -48.62
C SER A 6 12.77 -28.65 -47.44
N VAL A 7 12.72 -27.32 -47.37
CA VAL A 7 12.00 -26.64 -46.28
C VAL A 7 10.50 -26.96 -46.33
N SER A 8 9.86 -26.94 -47.52
CA SER A 8 8.41 -27.16 -47.64
C SER A 8 7.95 -28.57 -47.25
N SER A 9 8.76 -29.59 -47.53
CA SER A 9 8.47 -30.99 -47.20
C SER A 9 8.65 -31.31 -45.71
N VAL A 10 9.60 -30.65 -45.04
CA VAL A 10 9.77 -30.72 -43.57
C VAL A 10 8.70 -29.89 -42.88
N PHE A 11 8.32 -28.73 -43.45
CA PHE A 11 7.26 -27.87 -42.92
C PHE A 11 5.93 -28.61 -42.82
N SER A 12 5.43 -29.25 -43.88
CA SER A 12 4.13 -29.92 -43.82
C SER A 12 4.04 -31.05 -42.79
N LYS A 13 5.14 -31.76 -42.52
CA LYS A 13 5.16 -32.86 -41.54
C LYS A 13 5.29 -32.38 -40.10
N TRP A 14 6.04 -31.29 -39.86
CA TRP A 14 6.35 -30.80 -38.52
C TRP A 14 5.50 -29.59 -38.10
N TRP A 15 4.71 -29.04 -39.02
CA TRP A 15 3.85 -27.88 -38.77
C TRP A 15 2.89 -28.09 -37.61
N TRP A 16 2.32 -29.29 -37.47
CA TRP A 16 1.44 -29.62 -36.35
C TRP A 16 2.15 -29.59 -35.00
N VAL A 17 3.42 -30.02 -34.94
CA VAL A 17 4.22 -29.98 -33.70
C VAL A 17 4.59 -28.53 -33.36
N ILE A 18 4.95 -27.73 -34.37
CA ILE A 18 5.26 -26.31 -34.20
C ILE A 18 4.00 -25.55 -33.74
N ALA A 19 2.84 -25.84 -34.34
CA ALA A 19 1.56 -25.25 -33.93
C ALA A 19 1.21 -25.63 -32.50
N PHE A 20 1.37 -26.91 -32.12
CA PHE A 20 1.12 -27.37 -30.76
C PHE A 20 2.05 -26.71 -29.74
N LEU A 21 3.37 -26.67 -30.01
CA LEU A 21 4.34 -26.00 -29.16
C LEU A 21 4.06 -24.49 -29.03
N SER A 22 3.68 -23.85 -30.14
CA SER A 22 3.29 -22.43 -30.14
C SER A 22 2.07 -22.18 -29.25
N ILE A 23 1.05 -23.04 -29.33
CA ILE A 23 -0.14 -22.94 -28.46
C ILE A 23 0.24 -23.16 -27.00
N CYS A 24 1.04 -24.19 -26.68
CA CYS A 24 1.52 -24.40 -25.32
C CYS A 24 2.30 -23.20 -24.78
N TYR A 25 3.15 -22.58 -25.62
CA TYR A 25 3.92 -21.40 -25.26
C TYR A 25 3.02 -20.18 -25.01
N LEU A 26 2.01 -19.95 -25.87
CA LEU A 26 1.05 -18.87 -25.70
C LEU A 26 0.22 -19.03 -24.42
N LEU A 27 -0.25 -20.25 -24.13
CA LEU A 27 -0.97 -20.56 -22.90
C LEU A 27 -0.09 -20.31 -21.66
N TYR A 28 1.17 -20.74 -21.69
CA TYR A 28 2.11 -20.48 -20.61
C TYR A 28 2.31 -18.98 -20.38
N LEU A 29 2.53 -18.21 -21.45
CA LEU A 29 2.68 -16.75 -21.35
C LEU A 29 1.43 -16.09 -20.77
N GLN A 30 0.24 -16.53 -21.17
CA GLN A 30 -1.02 -15.99 -20.65
C GLN A 30 -1.17 -16.29 -19.15
N SER A 31 -0.95 -17.54 -18.74
CA SER A 31 -1.02 -17.93 -17.32
C SER A 31 0.01 -17.21 -16.44
N VAL A 32 1.21 -16.92 -16.97
CA VAL A 32 2.22 -16.15 -16.23
C VAL A 32 1.81 -14.69 -16.07
N LYS A 33 1.17 -14.08 -17.07
CA LYS A 33 0.70 -12.68 -17.00
C LYS A 33 -0.36 -12.50 -15.93
N GLU A 34 -1.36 -13.38 -15.88
CA GLU A 34 -2.43 -13.33 -14.88
C GLU A 34 -1.87 -13.43 -13.45
N LYS A 35 -0.90 -14.33 -13.23
CA LYS A 35 -0.23 -14.47 -11.94
C LYS A 35 0.55 -13.22 -11.54
N ARG A 36 1.24 -12.56 -12.49
CA ARG A 36 1.99 -11.32 -12.22
C ARG A 36 1.08 -10.18 -11.82
N VAL A 37 -0.06 -10.02 -12.49
CA VAL A 37 -1.05 -9.00 -12.12
C VAL A 37 -1.59 -9.25 -10.72
N LEU A 38 -1.92 -10.50 -10.40
CA LEU A 38 -2.40 -10.87 -9.07
C LEU A 38 -1.34 -10.58 -7.98
N ILE A 39 -0.09 -10.98 -8.21
CA ILE A 39 1.01 -10.72 -7.27
C ILE A 39 1.19 -9.22 -7.04
N SER A 40 1.24 -8.42 -8.11
CA SER A 40 1.38 -6.97 -8.01
C SER A 40 0.22 -6.33 -7.23
N SER A 41 -1.02 -6.78 -7.47
CA SER A 41 -2.18 -6.27 -6.72
C SER A 41 -2.18 -6.67 -5.23
N LEU A 42 -1.58 -7.82 -4.90
CA LEU A 42 -1.44 -8.27 -3.52
C LEU A 42 -0.33 -7.50 -2.80
N GLU A 43 0.78 -7.23 -3.49
CA GLU A 43 1.87 -6.39 -2.97
C GLU A 43 1.37 -4.97 -2.64
N GLU A 44 0.62 -4.35 -3.56
CA GLU A 44 0.01 -3.02 -3.34
C GLU A 44 -0.95 -3.01 -2.13
N ARG A 45 -1.75 -4.06 -1.98
CA ARG A 45 -2.64 -4.21 -0.83
C ARG A 45 -1.89 -4.38 0.48
N ILE A 46 -0.79 -5.13 0.47
CA ILE A 46 0.06 -5.30 1.67
C ILE A 46 0.65 -3.96 2.06
N GLU A 47 1.21 -3.21 1.10
CA GLU A 47 1.79 -1.90 1.36
C GLU A 47 0.76 -0.93 1.96
N THR A 48 -0.46 -0.91 1.41
CA THR A 48 -1.55 -0.06 1.92
C THR A 48 -1.93 -0.45 3.35
N LEU A 49 -2.07 -1.75 3.63
CA LEU A 49 -2.40 -2.25 4.97
C LEU A 49 -1.28 -1.99 5.98
N GLU A 50 -0.01 -2.04 5.55
CA GLU A 50 1.13 -1.69 6.38
C GLU A 50 1.12 -0.20 6.76
N GLN A 51 0.82 0.68 5.80
CA GLN A 51 0.67 2.11 6.05
C GLN A 51 -0.50 2.42 6.99
N GLU A 52 -1.66 1.79 6.77
CA GLU A 52 -2.81 1.94 7.68
C GLU A 52 -2.49 1.46 9.09
N LYS A 53 -1.82 0.30 9.21
CA LYS A 53 -1.38 -0.22 10.50
C LYS A 53 -0.44 0.77 11.20
N GLU A 54 0.53 1.34 10.48
CA GLU A 54 1.46 2.31 11.05
C GLU A 54 0.73 3.57 11.54
N ALA A 55 -0.23 4.08 10.77
CA ALA A 55 -1.07 5.20 11.18
C ALA A 55 -1.87 4.90 12.46
N PHE A 56 -2.49 3.72 12.56
CA PHE A 56 -3.23 3.31 13.77
C PHE A 56 -2.32 3.12 14.98
N VAL A 57 -1.08 2.63 14.78
CA VAL A 57 -0.10 2.51 15.87
C VAL A 57 0.31 3.89 16.36
N GLN A 58 0.57 4.84 15.46
CA GLN A 58 0.89 6.22 15.83
C GLN A 58 -0.28 6.89 16.58
N GLU A 59 -1.51 6.70 16.10
CA GLU A 59 -2.70 7.20 16.78
C GLU A 59 -2.86 6.60 18.18
N GLN A 60 -2.63 5.29 18.32
CA GLN A 60 -2.66 4.62 19.62
C GLN A 60 -1.58 5.18 20.57
N GLU A 61 -0.37 5.40 20.07
CA GLU A 61 0.72 5.98 20.86
C GLU A 61 0.36 7.41 21.31
N GLU A 62 -0.19 8.24 20.43
CA GLU A 62 -0.66 9.59 20.78
C GLU A 62 -1.78 9.55 21.83
N LEU A 63 -2.78 8.68 21.65
CA LEU A 63 -3.85 8.46 22.62
C LEU A 63 -3.31 7.98 23.96
N SER A 64 -2.33 7.08 23.97
CA SER A 64 -1.71 6.60 25.20
C SER A 64 -0.97 7.73 25.92
N LEU A 65 -0.23 8.57 25.20
CA LEU A 65 0.43 9.75 25.74
C LEU A 65 -0.58 10.75 26.30
N ARG A 66 -1.71 10.95 25.62
CA ARG A 66 -2.81 11.80 26.11
C ARG A 66 -3.38 11.25 27.41
N ILE A 67 -3.70 9.96 27.48
CA ILE A 67 -4.24 9.31 28.68
C ILE A 67 -3.25 9.41 29.84
N ASP A 68 -1.97 9.14 29.59
CA ASP A 68 -0.91 9.24 30.59
C ASP A 68 -0.75 10.69 31.07
N SER A 69 -0.91 11.66 30.17
CA SER A 69 -0.84 13.09 30.50
C SER A 69 -2.12 13.59 31.18
N GLU A 70 -3.30 13.02 30.93
CA GLU A 70 -4.54 13.36 31.62
C GLU A 70 -4.52 13.02 33.13
N GLN A 71 -3.58 12.17 33.56
CA GLN A 71 -3.30 11.97 34.99
C GLN A 71 -2.41 13.07 35.60
N ASP A 72 -1.82 13.93 34.78
CA ASP A 72 -1.09 15.12 35.21
C ASP A 72 -2.05 16.33 35.30
N PRO A 73 -2.34 16.84 36.52
CA PRO A 73 -3.23 17.99 36.69
C PRO A 73 -2.78 19.23 35.92
N ALA A 74 -1.47 19.41 35.64
CA ALA A 74 -0.97 20.53 34.85
C ALA A 74 -1.33 20.41 33.36
N TYR A 75 -1.38 19.19 32.83
CA TYR A 75 -1.78 18.93 31.44
C TYR A 75 -3.28 19.10 31.23
N VAL A 76 -4.09 18.72 32.22
CA VAL A 76 -5.54 18.98 32.23
C VAL A 76 -5.81 20.48 32.22
N GLU A 77 -5.15 21.26 33.08
CA GLU A 77 -5.28 22.72 33.08
C GLU A 77 -4.84 23.35 31.74
N MET A 78 -3.72 22.91 31.16
CA MET A 78 -3.27 23.38 29.85
C MET A 78 -4.26 23.06 28.72
N THR A 79 -4.83 21.85 28.71
CA THR A 79 -5.80 21.42 27.70
C THR A 79 -7.11 22.20 27.84
N LEU A 80 -7.59 22.40 29.07
CA LEU A 80 -8.74 23.25 29.37
C LEU A 80 -8.50 24.69 28.90
N MET A 81 -7.34 25.27 29.17
CA MET A 81 -7.00 26.62 28.67
C MET A 81 -6.97 26.69 27.15
N LYS A 82 -6.46 25.66 26.47
CA LYS A 82 -6.26 25.65 25.01
C LYS A 82 -7.55 25.40 24.24
N GLU A 83 -8.37 24.43 24.67
CA GLU A 83 -9.58 24.03 23.94
C GLU A 83 -10.84 24.78 24.38
N LEU A 84 -10.96 25.06 25.68
CA LEU A 84 -12.13 25.74 26.25
C LEU A 84 -11.87 27.23 26.50
N GLY A 85 -10.63 27.70 26.33
CA GLY A 85 -10.26 29.12 26.51
C GLY A 85 -10.39 29.61 27.96
N VAL A 86 -10.53 28.69 28.92
CA VAL A 86 -10.70 28.99 30.34
C VAL A 86 -9.37 29.35 30.99
N VAL A 87 -9.41 30.20 32.00
CA VAL A 87 -8.23 30.64 32.76
C VAL A 87 -8.38 30.10 34.18
N PRO A 88 -7.34 29.51 34.79
CA PRO A 88 -7.42 28.97 36.14
C PRO A 88 -7.69 30.09 37.14
N GLU A 89 -8.35 29.74 38.24
CA GLU A 89 -8.77 30.71 39.25
C GLU A 89 -7.55 31.47 39.81
N GLY A 90 -7.56 32.80 39.68
CA GLY A 90 -6.49 33.68 40.15
C GLY A 90 -5.45 34.09 39.11
N GLN A 91 -5.57 33.69 37.84
CA GLN A 91 -4.74 34.18 36.74
C GLN A 91 -5.56 35.09 35.79
N GLU A 92 -4.93 36.13 35.24
CA GLU A 92 -5.57 37.09 34.33
C GLU A 92 -4.98 36.95 32.92
N LYS A 93 -5.85 36.77 31.91
CA LYS A 93 -5.43 36.63 30.51
C LYS A 93 -5.03 38.00 29.96
N VAL A 94 -3.73 38.29 29.98
CA VAL A 94 -3.18 39.52 29.39
C VAL A 94 -3.05 39.35 27.88
N ILE A 95 -3.87 40.09 27.12
CA ILE A 95 -3.76 40.20 25.66
C ILE A 95 -2.91 41.43 25.36
N PHE A 96 -1.75 41.23 24.76
CA PHE A 96 -0.91 42.33 24.28
C PHE A 96 -1.43 42.77 22.91
N ASP A 97 -2.12 43.90 22.86
CA ASP A 97 -2.49 44.57 21.61
C ASP A 97 -1.36 45.52 21.17
N LYS A 98 -1.17 45.70 19.86
CA LYS A 98 -0.03 46.46 19.29
C LYS A 98 -0.32 47.95 19.13
#